data_AF-A0A2D9CET3-F1
#
_entry.id   AF-A0A2D9CET3-F1
#
_cell.length_a   1.000
_cell.length_b   1.000
_cell.length_c   1.000
_cell.angle_alpha   90.00
_cell.angle_beta   90.00
_cell.angle_gamma   90.00
#
_symmetry.space_group_name_H-M   'P 1'
#
loop_
_entity.id
_entity.type
_entity.pdbx_description
1 polymer ?
#
loop_
_entity_poly.entity_id
_entity_poly.type
_entity_poly.pdbx_seq_one_letter_code
_entity_poly.pdbx_strand_id
1 'polypeptide(L)'
;MSNNQNQKPIYVGSGVEKFDGDLIEVSVCLSDLPSEHRFEYNGKWYAKLKINRKRETDEYGKTHSVSINTWKPEPKQNEREVANPVAQNDGDLPF
;
A
#
# COMPACT_ATOMS: atom_id res chain seq x y z
N MET A 1 -6.00 14.69 -16.78
CA MET A 1 -4.63 14.20 -17.03
C MET A 1 -4.23 13.32 -15.85
N SER A 2 -4.51 12.01 -15.91
CA SER A 2 -4.17 11.09 -14.82
C SER A 2 -2.69 10.78 -14.90
N ASN A 3 -1.91 11.46 -14.07
CA ASN A 3 -0.47 11.26 -13.97
C ASN A 3 -0.24 9.91 -13.26
N ASN A 4 -0.27 8.83 -14.02
CA ASN A 4 0.11 7.49 -13.57
C ASN A 4 1.63 7.49 -13.42
N GLN A 5 2.11 8.16 -12.36
CA GLN A 5 3.52 8.14 -12.02
C GLN A 5 3.87 6.70 -11.72
N ASN A 6 4.63 6.11 -12.64
CA ASN A 6 5.34 4.86 -12.48
C ASN A 6 6.19 4.98 -11.21
N GLN A 7 5.60 4.64 -10.06
CA GLN A 7 6.25 4.75 -8.76
C GLN A 7 7.41 3.76 -8.78
N LYS A 8 8.62 4.31 -8.94
CA LYS A 8 9.85 3.53 -8.92
C LYS A 8 9.85 2.73 -7.62
N PRO A 9 10.15 1.42 -7.68
CA PRO A 9 10.23 0.60 -6.48
C PRO A 9 11.29 1.20 -5.55
N ILE A 10 10.86 1.70 -4.40
CA ILE A 10 11.78 2.19 -3.37
C ILE A 10 12.41 0.96 -2.74
N TYR A 11 13.67 0.72 -3.08
CA TYR A 11 14.42 -0.40 -2.55
C TYR A 11 14.89 -0.08 -1.14
N VAL A 12 14.43 -0.85 -0.16
CA VAL A 12 14.71 -0.58 1.25
C VAL A 12 15.56 -1.67 1.88
N GLY A 13 15.89 -2.73 1.15
CA GLY A 13 16.59 -3.84 1.77
C GLY A 13 16.79 -5.02 0.86
N SER A 14 17.59 -5.97 1.34
CA SER A 14 17.93 -7.20 0.62
C SER A 14 17.74 -8.39 1.54
N GLY A 15 17.46 -9.55 0.97
CA GLY A 15 17.28 -10.78 1.73
C GLY A 15 17.97 -11.99 1.12
N VAL A 16 18.13 -13.00 1.95
CA VAL A 16 18.68 -14.31 1.61
C VAL A 16 17.66 -15.38 1.97
N GLU A 17 17.40 -16.26 1.01
CA GLU A 17 16.62 -17.48 1.22
C GLU A 17 17.45 -18.46 2.04
N LYS A 18 16.82 -19.02 3.08
CA LYS A 18 17.37 -20.04 3.98
C LYS A 18 16.39 -21.21 4.02
N PHE A 19 16.87 -22.37 4.46
CA PHE A 19 16.05 -23.58 4.61
C PHE A 19 15.32 -23.99 3.32
N ASP A 20 16.02 -23.96 2.18
CA ASP A 20 15.50 -24.43 0.88
C ASP A 20 14.22 -23.70 0.39
N GLY A 21 14.00 -22.47 0.83
CA GLY A 21 12.81 -21.68 0.43
C GLY A 21 11.77 -21.47 1.51
N ASP A 22 11.93 -22.11 2.68
CA ASP A 22 10.96 -21.99 3.78
C ASP A 22 11.08 -20.63 4.51
N LEU A 23 12.30 -20.08 4.58
CA LEU A 23 12.57 -18.85 5.31
C LEU A 23 13.31 -17.83 4.44
N ILE A 24 12.86 -16.58 4.49
CA ILE A 24 13.53 -15.46 3.81
C ILE A 24 13.98 -14.47 4.89
N GLU A 25 15.29 -14.46 5.15
CA GLU A 25 15.88 -13.50 6.07
C GLU A 25 16.10 -12.19 5.32
N VAL A 26 15.45 -11.11 5.77
CA VAL A 26 15.53 -9.79 5.13
C VAL A 26 16.17 -8.77 6.06
N SER A 27 17.06 -7.95 5.52
CA SER A 27 17.58 -6.76 6.19
C SER A 27 16.98 -5.53 5.55
N VAL A 28 16.23 -4.74 6.33
CA VAL A 28 15.55 -3.53 5.88
C VAL A 28 16.20 -2.31 6.54
N CYS A 29 16.55 -1.32 5.74
CA CYS A 29 17.03 -0.03 6.20
C CYS A 29 15.84 0.81 6.67
N LEU A 30 15.78 1.07 7.98
CA LEU A 30 14.72 1.89 8.57
C LEU A 30 14.81 3.36 8.17
N SER A 31 16.01 3.83 7.79
CA SER A 31 16.25 5.20 7.31
C SER A 31 15.71 5.41 5.90
N ASP A 32 15.83 4.40 5.03
CA ASP A 32 15.28 4.40 3.66
C ASP A 32 13.78 4.13 3.62
N LEU A 33 13.13 3.92 4.77
CA LEU A 33 11.72 3.58 4.83
C LEU A 33 10.90 4.87 5.03
N PRO A 34 10.47 5.56 3.95
CA PRO A 34 9.73 6.81 4.03
C PRO A 34 8.50 6.70 4.92
N SER A 35 8.36 7.69 5.80
CA SER A 35 7.21 7.82 6.71
C SER A 35 5.87 7.86 5.95
N GLU A 36 5.86 8.33 4.70
CA GLU A 36 4.68 8.40 3.83
C GLU A 36 4.10 7.01 3.47
N HIS A 37 4.89 5.95 3.59
CA HIS A 37 4.47 4.57 3.32
C HIS A 37 4.29 3.73 4.59
N ARG A 38 4.40 4.36 5.76
CA ARG A 38 4.05 3.75 7.05
C ARG A 38 2.61 4.12 7.37
N PHE A 39 1.84 3.17 7.86
CA PHE A 39 0.48 3.38 8.33
C PHE A 39 0.38 2.93 9.78
N GLU A 40 -0.33 3.71 10.59
CA GLU A 40 -0.63 3.33 11.96
C GLU A 40 -1.87 2.44 11.97
N TYR A 41 -1.77 1.30 12.65
CA TYR A 41 -2.89 0.42 12.91
C TYR A 41 -2.80 -0.06 14.34
N ASN A 42 -3.85 0.13 15.13
CA ASN A 42 -3.90 -0.31 16.52
C ASN A 42 -2.72 0.22 17.37
N GLY A 43 -2.33 1.49 17.19
CA GLY A 43 -1.21 2.14 17.89
C GLY A 43 0.18 1.62 17.50
N LYS A 44 0.28 0.81 16.44
CA LYS A 44 1.55 0.28 15.92
C LYS A 44 1.75 0.73 14.47
N TRP A 45 2.99 1.06 14.14
CA TRP A 45 3.38 1.44 12.79
C TRP A 45 3.68 0.21 11.96
N TYR A 46 3.03 0.10 10.82
CA TYR A 46 3.27 -0.96 9.85
C TYR A 46 3.69 -0.34 8.52
N ALA A 47 4.48 -1.09 7.77
CA ALA A 47 4.85 -0.75 6.41
C ALA A 47 4.58 -1.97 5.53
N LYS A 48 4.04 -1.75 4.34
CA LYS A 48 3.90 -2.83 3.37
C LYS A 48 5.19 -2.96 2.57
N LEU A 49 5.82 -4.12 2.65
CA LEU A 49 7.02 -4.46 1.90
C LEU A 49 6.69 -5.52 0.84
N LYS A 50 7.36 -5.46 -0.30
CA LYS A 50 7.34 -6.47 -1.36
C LYS A 50 8.71 -7.14 -1.39
N ILE A 51 8.70 -8.46 -1.36
CA ILE A 51 9.91 -9.27 -1.48
C ILE A 51 9.86 -9.91 -2.87
N ASN A 52 10.84 -9.61 -3.70
CA ASN A 52 10.97 -10.18 -5.03
C ASN A 52 12.18 -11.10 -5.07
N ARG A 53 11.99 -12.32 -5.58
CA ARG A 53 13.10 -13.23 -5.86
C ARG A 53 13.90 -12.69 -7.06
N LYS A 54 15.20 -12.55 -6.88
CA LYS A 54 16.13 -12.22 -7.96
C LYS A 54 16.30 -13.45 -8.86
N ARG A 55 16.48 -13.20 -10.16
CA ARG A 55 16.75 -14.27 -11.13
C ARG A 55 18.14 -14.88 -10.94
N GLU A 56 19.08 -14.05 -10.49
CA GLU A 56 20.45 -14.45 -10.23
C GLU A 56 20.77 -14.12 -8.78
N THR A 57 21.46 -15.03 -8.12
CA THR A 57 21.96 -14.82 -6.76
C THR A 57 23.13 -13.85 -6.83
N ASP A 58 23.08 -12.76 -6.07
CA ASP A 58 24.21 -11.81 -6.01
C ASP A 58 25.46 -12.46 -5.39
N GLU A 59 26.62 -11.81 -5.58
CA GLU A 59 27.93 -12.24 -5.05
C GLU A 59 27.96 -12.49 -3.52
N TYR A 60 26.97 -11.97 -2.79
CA TYR A 60 26.80 -12.15 -1.35
C TYR A 60 25.81 -13.28 -0.99
N GLY A 61 25.37 -14.09 -1.94
CA GLY A 61 24.36 -15.14 -1.73
C GLY A 61 22.94 -14.59 -1.58
N LYS A 62 22.70 -13.32 -1.92
CA LYS A 62 21.37 -12.70 -1.76
C LYS A 62 20.47 -13.08 -2.91
N THR A 63 19.37 -13.77 -2.58
CA THR A 63 18.41 -14.27 -3.56
C THR A 63 17.16 -13.40 -3.66
N HIS A 64 16.94 -12.48 -2.71
CA HIS A 64 15.73 -11.69 -2.64
C HIS A 64 16.01 -10.20 -2.46
N SER A 65 15.14 -9.37 -3.03
CA SER A 65 15.17 -7.91 -2.97
C SER A 65 13.89 -7.41 -2.30
N VAL A 66 14.02 -6.47 -1.35
CA VAL A 66 12.91 -5.90 -0.60
C VAL A 66 12.65 -4.46 -1.03
N SER A 67 11.43 -4.19 -1.49
CA SER A 67 10.98 -2.85 -1.87
C SER A 67 9.71 -2.45 -1.13
N ILE A 68 9.46 -1.16 -1.00
CA ILE A 68 8.19 -0.68 -0.43
C ILE A 68 7.05 -0.93 -1.40
N ASN A 69 5.94 -1.42 -0.85
CA ASN A 69 4.69 -1.44 -1.57
C ASN A 69 4.10 -0.03 -1.57
N THR A 70 4.27 0.68 -2.68
CA THR A 70 3.75 2.03 -2.86
C THR A 70 2.28 2.06 -3.26
N TRP A 71 1.63 0.89 -3.38
CA TRP A 71 0.22 0.78 -3.76
C TRP A 71 -0.70 1.35 -2.69
N LYS A 72 -1.24 2.54 -2.95
CA LYS A 72 -2.38 3.09 -2.23
C LYS A 72 -3.64 2.52 -2.89
N PRO A 73 -4.45 1.68 -2.22
CA PRO A 73 -5.80 1.47 -2.70
C PRO A 73 -6.46 2.86 -2.66
N GLU A 74 -6.86 3.37 -3.83
CA GLU A 74 -7.75 4.52 -3.84
C GLU A 74 -8.91 4.16 -2.90
N PRO A 75 -9.19 4.97 -1.86
CA PRO A 75 -10.44 4.79 -1.15
C PRO A 75 -11.49 4.98 -2.22
N LYS A 76 -12.17 3.90 -2.61
CA LYS A 76 -13.47 4.04 -3.25
C LYS A 76 -14.21 5.00 -2.32
N GLN A 77 -14.40 6.22 -2.78
CA GLN A 77 -15.37 7.11 -2.19
C GLN A 77 -16.62 6.25 -2.12
N ASN A 78 -16.98 5.84 -0.91
CA ASN A 78 -18.37 5.57 -0.63
C ASN A 78 -19.01 6.93 -0.88
N GLU A 79 -19.41 7.12 -2.14
CA GLU A 79 -20.53 7.94 -2.52
C GLU A 79 -21.71 7.35 -1.75
N ARG A 80 -21.76 7.68 -0.45
CA ARG A 80 -23.00 7.66 0.28
C ARG A 80 -23.79 8.74 -0.40
N GLU A 81 -24.59 8.30 -1.36
CA GLU A 81 -25.75 8.97 -1.88
C GLU A 81 -26.45 9.61 -0.70
N VAL A 82 -26.17 10.90 -0.48
CA VAL A 82 -27.01 11.74 0.36
C VAL A 82 -28.23 11.96 -0.50
N ALA A 83 -29.16 11.01 -0.44
CA ALA A 83 -30.50 11.18 -0.94
C ALA A 83 -31.06 12.43 -0.24
N ASN A 84 -31.03 13.55 -0.95
CA ASN A 84 -31.87 14.69 -0.63
C ASN A 84 -33.32 14.24 -0.85
N PRO A 85 -34.21 14.18 0.16
CA PRO A 85 -35.62 14.15 -0.12
C PRO A 85 -36.04 15.55 -0.55
N VAL A 86 -36.06 15.80 -1.85
CA VAL A 86 -36.76 16.96 -2.41
C VAL A 86 -38.15 16.57 -2.87
N ALA A 87 -39.11 17.27 -2.25
CA ALA A 87 -40.46 17.62 -2.71
C ALA A 87 -41.58 16.57 -2.60
N GLN A 88 -42.58 16.89 -1.76
CA GLN A 88 -43.89 17.19 -2.33
C GLN A 88 -44.66 18.23 -1.49
N ASN A 89 -45.09 19.26 -2.20
CA ASN A 89 -46.03 20.27 -1.73
C ASN A 89 -47.41 19.60 -1.69
N ASP A 90 -48.04 19.51 -0.51
CA ASP A 90 -49.47 19.28 -0.44
C ASP A 90 -50.15 20.63 -0.24
N GLY A 91 -50.91 21.00 -1.28
CA GLY A 91 -51.61 22.27 -1.37
C GLY A 91 -52.61 22.45 -0.24
N ASP A 92 -52.53 23.63 0.36
CA ASP A 92 -53.59 24.29 1.09
C ASP A 92 -54.90 24.23 0.27
N LEU A 93 -55.83 23.37 0.69
CA LEU A 93 -57.21 23.30 0.20
C LEU A 93 -58.09 24.17 1.11
N PRO A 94 -58.51 25.38 0.72
CA PRO A 94 -59.59 26.07 1.41
C PRO A 94 -60.96 25.47 1.01
N PHE A 95 -61.78 25.29 2.04
CA PHE A 95 -63.14 24.72 2.04
C PHE A 95 -64.15 25.42 1.12
#